data_AF-A0A8T7H4K5-F1
#
_entry.id   AF-A0A8T7H4K5-F1
#
_cell.length_a   1.000
_cell.length_b   1.000
_cell.length_c   1.000
_cell.angle_alpha   90.00
_cell.angle_beta   90.00
_cell.angle_gamma   90.00
#
_symmetry.space_group_name_H-M   'P 1'
#
loop_
_entity.id
_entity.type
_entity.pdbx_description
1 polymer ?
#
loop_
_entity_poly.entity_id
_entity_poly.type
_entity_poly.pdbx_seq_one_letter_code
_entity_poly.pdbx_strand_id
1 'polypeptide(L)'
;TEVITLENGAVMTRQEGATGSAMLAEPRWFCDVDPTTNPPTKTFVIYLMNITTDEPMAKSGMATVRMSLEKTNTQPYTPAGDVKVTYNEDTNNDHSVAWENYLTGSSLDMSRSGGTYTMSGVNKIVIKEYEIKILGI
;
A
#
# COMPACT_ATOMS: atom_id res chain seq x y z
N THR A 1 -10.11 -22.17 -1.26
CA THR A 1 -8.69 -22.11 -1.63
C THR A 1 -8.06 -20.88 -1.01
N GLU A 2 -6.80 -20.95 -0.55
CA GLU A 2 -6.08 -19.74 -0.12
C GLU A 2 -5.63 -18.95 -1.35
N VAL A 3 -5.84 -17.64 -1.32
CA VAL A 3 -5.38 -16.71 -2.36
C VAL A 3 -4.36 -15.78 -1.74
N ILE A 4 -3.17 -15.74 -2.33
CA ILE A 4 -2.11 -14.79 -1.98
C ILE A 4 -2.09 -13.67 -3.01
N THR A 5 -2.21 -12.44 -2.55
CA THR A 5 -2.24 -11.23 -3.39
C THR A 5 -1.09 -10.30 -3.01
N LEU A 6 -0.51 -9.63 -4.00
CA LEU A 6 0.48 -8.56 -3.82
C LEU A 6 -0.13 -7.23 -4.28
N GLU A 7 -0.26 -6.27 -3.38
CA GLU A 7 -0.80 -4.93 -3.67
C GLU A 7 0.08 -3.84 -3.04
N ASN A 8 0.63 -2.93 -3.85
CA ASN A 8 1.35 -1.73 -3.37
C ASN A 8 2.43 -1.99 -2.30
N GLY A 9 3.08 -3.16 -2.32
CA GLY A 9 4.09 -3.53 -1.30
C GLY A 9 3.58 -4.48 -0.23
N ALA A 10 2.27 -4.60 -0.07
CA ALA A 10 1.63 -5.51 0.87
C ALA A 10 1.48 -6.90 0.26
N VAL A 11 1.82 -7.93 1.03
CA VAL A 11 1.45 -9.32 0.73
C VAL A 11 0.27 -9.68 1.60
N MET A 12 -0.81 -10.18 1.01
CA MET A 12 -2.06 -10.47 1.70
C MET A 12 -2.52 -11.88 1.42
N THR A 13 -3.21 -12.47 2.39
CA THR A 13 -3.93 -13.73 2.23
C THR A 13 -5.42 -13.52 2.43
N ARG A 14 -6.21 -14.28 1.68
CA ARG A 14 -7.63 -14.50 1.96
C ARG A 14 -8.00 -15.95 1.70
N GLN A 15 -9.08 -16.40 2.32
CA GLN A 15 -9.72 -17.66 1.94
C GLN A 15 -10.83 -17.38 0.93
N GLU A 16 -10.86 -18.14 -0.16
CA GLU A 16 -11.90 -18.09 -1.17
C GLU A 16 -13.29 -18.32 -0.52
N GLY A 17 -14.23 -17.40 -0.75
CA GLY A 17 -15.57 -17.42 -0.17
C GLY A 17 -15.67 -16.89 1.27
N ALA A 18 -14.56 -16.52 1.90
CA ALA A 18 -14.56 -15.86 3.20
C ALA A 18 -14.49 -14.32 3.06
N THR A 19 -15.16 -13.62 3.98
CA THR A 19 -15.19 -12.15 4.04
C THR A 19 -13.91 -11.54 4.66
N GLY A 20 -13.00 -12.37 5.17
CA GLY A 20 -11.79 -11.91 5.88
C GLY A 20 -10.51 -11.97 5.03
N SER A 21 -9.64 -10.99 5.23
CA SER A 21 -8.28 -10.94 4.69
C SER A 21 -7.27 -10.56 5.77
N ALA A 22 -6.02 -10.97 5.59
CA ALA A 22 -4.92 -10.66 6.51
C ALA A 22 -3.66 -10.24 5.74
N MET A 23 -2.90 -9.32 6.30
CA MET A 23 -1.62 -8.89 5.74
C MET A 23 -0.50 -9.81 6.28
N LEU A 24 0.18 -10.49 5.38
CA LEU A 24 1.34 -11.36 5.69
C LEU A 24 2.65 -10.57 5.72
N ALA A 25 2.75 -9.53 4.89
CA ALA A 25 3.87 -8.60 4.89
C ALA A 25 3.34 -7.18 4.65
N GLU A 26 3.71 -6.26 5.53
CA GLU A 26 3.25 -4.88 5.46
C GLU A 26 4.04 -4.05 4.44
N PRO A 27 3.38 -3.10 3.74
CA PRO A 27 4.09 -2.10 2.96
C PRO A 27 4.84 -1.14 3.90
N ARG A 28 5.79 -0.37 3.34
CA ARG A 28 6.67 0.51 4.14
C ARG A 28 6.19 1.95 4.24
N TRP A 29 4.90 2.18 4.48
CA TRP A 29 4.41 3.55 4.68
C TRP A 29 4.68 3.98 6.11
N PHE A 30 5.04 5.24 6.32
CA PHE A 30 5.31 5.78 7.66
C PHE A 30 5.15 7.30 7.69
N CYS A 31 4.90 7.83 8.89
CA CYS A 31 4.91 9.26 9.15
C CYS A 31 6.18 9.63 9.91
N ASP A 32 7.04 10.43 9.29
CA ASP A 32 8.23 11.00 9.92
C ASP A 32 7.84 12.32 10.58
N VAL A 33 8.16 12.47 11.86
CA VAL A 33 7.82 13.65 12.66
C VAL A 33 9.12 14.31 13.06
N ASP A 34 9.35 15.53 12.56
CA ASP A 34 10.47 16.36 13.00
C ASP A 34 10.05 17.11 14.28
N PRO A 35 10.58 16.73 15.46
CA PRO A 35 10.23 17.37 16.71
C PRO A 35 10.95 18.71 16.91
N THR A 36 11.90 19.07 16.03
CA THR A 36 12.69 20.29 16.17
C THR A 36 11.96 21.53 15.64
N THR A 37 10.90 21.35 14.85
CA THR A 37 10.05 22.46 14.38
C THR A 37 8.92 22.74 15.37
N ASN A 38 8.41 23.97 15.38
CA ASN A 38 7.27 24.35 16.21
C ASN A 38 6.19 25.05 15.36
N PRO A 39 5.04 24.38 15.08
CA PRO A 39 4.67 23.02 15.51
C PRO A 39 5.54 21.92 14.84
N PRO A 40 5.58 20.69 15.40
CA PRO A 40 6.29 19.57 14.78
C PRO A 40 5.82 19.31 13.36
N THR A 41 6.76 19.13 12.44
CA THR A 41 6.48 18.96 11.02
C THR A 41 6.33 17.48 10.73
N LYS A 42 5.19 17.09 10.14
CA LYS A 42 4.90 15.71 9.77
C LYS A 42 5.08 15.50 8.27
N THR A 43 5.90 14.52 7.90
CA THR A 43 6.07 14.05 6.53
C THR A 43 5.53 12.64 6.39
N PHE A 44 4.44 12.47 5.64
CA PHE A 44 3.89 11.16 5.35
C PHE A 44 4.57 10.57 4.11
N VAL A 45 5.24 9.43 4.26
CA VAL A 45 5.98 8.76 3.20
C VAL A 45 5.25 7.50 2.77
N ILE A 46 4.94 7.41 1.48
CA ILE A 46 4.19 6.32 0.84
C ILE A 46 5.09 5.64 -0.17
N TYR A 47 5.15 4.31 -0.13
CA TYR A 47 5.86 3.50 -1.13
C TYR A 47 4.80 2.79 -1.98
N LEU A 48 4.80 3.05 -3.28
CA LEU A 48 3.90 2.40 -4.24
C LEU A 48 4.72 1.49 -5.15
N MET A 49 4.22 0.28 -5.38
CA MET A 49 4.78 -0.65 -6.34
C MET A 49 3.83 -0.74 -7.53
N ASN A 50 4.28 -0.26 -8.68
CA ASN A 50 3.56 -0.31 -9.93
C ASN A 50 4.09 -1.50 -10.73
N ILE A 51 3.38 -2.63 -10.66
CA ILE A 51 3.80 -3.88 -11.30
C ILE A 51 3.11 -3.99 -12.65
N THR A 52 3.91 -4.14 -13.69
CA THR A 52 3.44 -4.31 -15.07
C THR A 52 3.89 -5.63 -15.66
N THR A 53 3.06 -6.19 -16.53
CA THR A 53 3.36 -7.37 -17.33
C THR A 53 2.75 -7.17 -18.72
N ASP A 54 3.43 -7.65 -19.75
CA ASP A 54 2.92 -7.55 -21.12
C ASP A 54 1.78 -8.56 -21.38
N GLU A 55 1.72 -9.65 -20.62
CA GLU A 55 0.75 -10.75 -20.78
C GLU A 55 0.27 -11.27 -19.41
N PRO A 56 -0.95 -11.82 -19.30
CA PRO A 56 -1.38 -12.53 -18.09
C PRO A 56 -0.44 -13.70 -17.77
N MET A 57 0.07 -13.75 -16.54
CA MET A 57 1.04 -14.75 -16.10
C MET A 57 0.44 -15.64 -15.00
N ALA A 58 0.42 -16.95 -15.21
CA ALA A 58 0.03 -17.94 -14.20
C ALA A 58 0.95 -19.17 -14.25
N LYS A 59 1.40 -19.65 -13.09
CA LYS A 59 2.15 -20.91 -12.95
C LYS A 59 1.70 -21.64 -11.69
N SER A 60 1.66 -22.96 -11.76
CA SER A 60 1.47 -23.82 -10.60
C SER A 60 2.82 -24.34 -10.07
N GLY A 61 2.90 -24.58 -8.76
CA GLY A 61 4.11 -25.07 -8.11
C GLY A 61 5.18 -23.99 -7.87
N MET A 62 6.42 -24.42 -7.70
CA MET A 62 7.57 -23.52 -7.52
C MET A 62 8.04 -22.98 -8.88
N ALA A 63 8.07 -21.66 -9.01
CA ALA A 63 8.53 -20.97 -10.22
C ALA A 63 9.48 -19.81 -9.84
N THR A 64 10.27 -19.35 -10.81
CA THR A 64 11.13 -18.18 -10.66
C THR A 64 10.54 -17.01 -11.41
N VAL A 65 10.16 -15.96 -10.69
CA VAL A 65 9.70 -14.71 -11.30
C VAL A 65 10.92 -13.87 -11.64
N ARG A 66 11.07 -13.53 -12.92
CA ARG A 66 12.09 -12.59 -13.40
C ARG A 66 11.49 -11.19 -13.42
N MET A 67 12.08 -10.27 -12.67
CA MET A 67 11.59 -8.91 -12.51
C MET A 67 12.70 -7.91 -12.80
N SER A 68 12.34 -6.77 -13.35
CA SER A 68 13.22 -5.63 -13.60
C SER A 68 12.65 -4.39 -12.94
N LEU A 69 13.54 -3.59 -12.33
CA LEU A 69 13.19 -2.25 -11.88
C LEU A 69 13.40 -1.31 -13.05
N GLU A 70 12.31 -0.92 -13.71
CA GLU A 70 12.37 -0.06 -14.89
C GLU A 70 12.65 1.38 -14.49
N LYS A 71 11.97 1.85 -13.43
CA LYS A 71 12.05 3.24 -13.01
C LYS A 71 11.70 3.42 -11.54
N THR A 72 12.30 4.43 -10.95
CA THR A 72 11.92 4.95 -9.64
C THR A 72 11.53 6.41 -9.78
N ASN A 73 10.35 6.77 -9.28
CA ASN A 73 9.88 8.14 -9.27
C ASN A 73 9.63 8.57 -7.82
N THR A 74 10.13 9.73 -7.42
CA THR A 74 9.87 10.28 -6.09
C THR A 74 9.29 11.67 -6.25
N GLN A 75 8.08 11.86 -5.71
CA GLN A 75 7.32 13.07 -5.86
C GLN A 75 6.93 13.62 -4.48
N PRO A 76 7.40 14.83 -4.12
CA PRO A 76 6.92 15.54 -2.95
C PRO A 76 5.62 16.28 -3.28
N TYR A 77 4.70 16.32 -2.32
CA TYR A 77 3.48 17.10 -2.39
C TYR A 77 3.28 17.88 -1.10
N THR A 78 2.73 19.09 -1.22
CA THR A 78 2.23 19.85 -0.08
C THR A 78 0.72 19.61 0.00
N PRO A 79 0.21 18.96 1.05
CA PRO A 79 -1.21 18.72 1.19
C PRO A 79 -1.97 20.03 1.42
N ALA A 80 -3.14 20.17 0.81
CA ALA A 80 -4.03 21.32 1.00
C ALA A 80 -4.89 21.22 2.29
N GLY A 81 -4.80 20.10 3.00
CA GLY A 81 -5.57 19.76 4.20
C GLY A 81 -5.22 18.36 4.67
N ASP A 82 -6.14 17.70 5.36
CA ASP A 82 -5.92 16.32 5.81
C ASP A 82 -5.71 15.36 4.65
N VAL A 83 -4.79 14.41 4.85
CA VAL A 83 -4.47 13.40 3.85
C VAL A 83 -5.45 12.26 3.97
N LYS A 84 -6.06 11.88 2.84
CA LYS A 84 -7.06 10.82 2.77
C LYS A 84 -6.57 9.69 1.88
N VAL A 85 -6.68 8.47 2.38
CA VAL A 85 -6.49 7.22 1.63
C VAL A 85 -7.85 6.55 1.54
N THR A 86 -8.30 6.21 0.34
CA THR A 86 -9.58 5.55 0.12
C THR A 86 -9.33 4.16 -0.43
N TYR A 87 -9.87 3.15 0.25
CA TYR A 87 -9.93 1.80 -0.28
C TYR A 87 -11.15 1.71 -1.20
N ASN A 88 -10.92 1.34 -2.46
CA ASN A 88 -11.99 1.08 -3.41
C ASN A 88 -12.22 -0.43 -3.44
N GLU A 89 -13.38 -0.85 -2.96
CA GLU A 89 -13.71 -2.28 -2.81
C GLU A 89 -13.80 -2.98 -4.18
N ASP A 90 -13.11 -4.11 -4.31
CA ASP A 90 -13.35 -5.11 -5.36
C ASP A 90 -14.18 -6.24 -4.75
N THR A 91 -15.45 -6.37 -5.19
CA THR A 91 -16.36 -7.39 -4.68
C THR A 91 -15.85 -8.83 -4.89
N ASN A 92 -14.94 -9.04 -5.84
CA ASN A 92 -14.37 -10.35 -6.12
C ASN A 92 -13.08 -10.63 -5.32
N ASN A 93 -12.38 -9.57 -4.89
CA ASN A 93 -11.08 -9.64 -4.20
C ASN A 93 -11.01 -8.62 -3.07
N ASP A 94 -11.96 -8.70 -2.14
CA ASP A 94 -12.02 -7.78 -1.02
C ASP A 94 -10.89 -8.03 -0.01
N HIS A 95 -9.99 -7.05 0.08
CA HIS A 95 -8.86 -6.98 0.99
C HIS A 95 -9.02 -5.86 2.04
N SER A 96 -10.25 -5.34 2.21
CA SER A 96 -10.58 -4.23 3.10
C SER A 96 -10.12 -4.45 4.53
N VAL A 97 -10.32 -5.65 5.09
CA VAL A 97 -9.92 -5.98 6.46
C VAL A 97 -8.40 -5.90 6.67
N ALA A 98 -7.61 -6.40 5.71
CA ALA A 98 -6.15 -6.32 5.78
C ALA A 98 -5.66 -4.86 5.71
N TRP A 99 -6.20 -4.06 4.77
CA TRP A 99 -5.86 -2.65 4.64
C TRP A 99 -6.33 -1.83 5.84
N GLU A 100 -7.53 -2.10 6.36
CA GLU A 100 -8.06 -1.45 7.56
C GLU A 100 -7.12 -1.62 8.75
N ASN A 101 -6.75 -2.87 9.05
CA ASN A 101 -5.89 -3.18 10.19
C ASN A 101 -4.53 -2.49 10.07
N TYR A 102 -3.96 -2.41 8.87
CA TYR A 102 -2.68 -1.73 8.65
C TYR A 102 -2.80 -0.20 8.79
N LEU A 103 -3.78 0.42 8.13
CA LEU A 103 -3.92 1.88 8.09
C LEU A 103 -4.35 2.46 9.44
N THR A 104 -5.17 1.73 10.19
CA THR A 104 -5.63 2.14 11.54
C THR A 104 -4.75 1.60 12.67
N GLY A 105 -3.84 0.67 12.36
CA GLY A 105 -2.93 0.09 13.33
C GLY A 105 -1.87 1.08 13.81
N SER A 106 -1.10 0.69 14.83
CA SER A 106 -0.13 1.57 15.50
C SER A 106 0.97 2.15 14.61
N SER A 107 1.18 1.57 13.43
CA SER A 107 2.16 2.05 12.45
C SER A 107 1.77 3.40 11.82
N LEU A 108 0.48 3.61 11.55
CA LEU A 108 -0.03 4.79 10.85
C LEU A 108 -1.11 5.56 11.62
N ASP A 109 -1.84 4.88 12.51
CA ASP A 109 -2.84 5.46 13.42
C ASP A 109 -3.83 6.39 12.71
N MET A 110 -4.26 6.01 11.50
CA MET A 110 -5.21 6.81 10.73
C MET A 110 -6.62 6.63 11.28
N SER A 111 -7.38 7.73 11.30
CA SER A 111 -8.80 7.66 11.64
C SER A 111 -9.61 7.10 10.48
N ARG A 112 -10.58 6.22 10.76
CA ARG A 112 -11.43 5.60 9.74
C ARG A 112 -12.83 6.20 9.73
N SER A 113 -13.36 6.43 8.53
CA SER A 113 -14.78 6.69 8.28
C SER A 113 -15.21 6.00 6.99
N GLY A 114 -15.95 4.89 7.12
CA GLY A 114 -16.27 4.00 5.99
C GLY A 114 -14.98 3.43 5.34
N GLY A 115 -14.89 3.47 4.01
CA GLY A 115 -13.70 3.06 3.26
C GLY A 115 -12.60 4.12 3.18
N THR A 116 -12.70 5.22 3.92
CA THR A 116 -11.72 6.32 3.90
C THR A 116 -10.96 6.42 5.21
N TYR A 117 -9.64 6.55 5.10
CA TYR A 117 -8.68 6.67 6.19
C TYR A 117 -8.04 8.05 6.13
N THR A 118 -8.05 8.78 7.25
CA THR A 118 -7.63 10.19 7.31
C THR A 118 -6.48 10.35 8.28
N MET A 119 -5.40 10.99 7.80
CA MET A 119 -4.26 11.43 8.60
C MET A 119 -4.20 12.96 8.62
N SER A 120 -4.37 13.53 9.80
CA SER A 120 -4.41 14.99 9.99
C SER A 120 -3.05 15.57 10.34
N GLY A 121 -2.87 16.85 10.00
CA GLY A 121 -1.67 17.62 10.36
C GLY A 121 -0.40 17.21 9.62
N VAL A 122 -0.53 16.52 8.47
CA VAL A 122 0.59 16.25 7.57
C VAL A 122 0.97 17.55 6.86
N ASN A 123 2.27 17.89 6.87
CA ASN A 123 2.79 19.09 6.20
C ASN A 123 3.38 18.78 4.83
N LYS A 124 3.79 17.53 4.61
CA LYS A 124 4.41 17.06 3.37
C LYS A 124 4.04 15.61 3.12
N ILE A 125 3.72 15.28 1.88
CA ILE A 125 3.60 13.89 1.41
C ILE A 125 4.80 13.61 0.52
N VAL A 126 5.40 12.43 0.65
CA VAL A 126 6.42 11.93 -0.28
C VAL A 126 5.95 10.59 -0.81
N ILE A 127 5.61 10.56 -2.09
CA ILE A 127 5.26 9.30 -2.77
C ILE A 127 6.49 8.81 -3.51
N LYS A 128 6.91 7.59 -3.20
CA LYS A 128 7.99 6.87 -3.88
C LYS A 128 7.38 5.73 -4.66
N GLU A 129 7.33 5.89 -5.97
CA GLU A 129 6.81 4.90 -6.90
C GLU A 129 7.96 4.09 -7.51
N TYR A 130 7.79 2.77 -7.53
CA TYR A 130 8.71 1.81 -8.13
C TYR A 130 7.97 1.12 -9.27
N GLU A 131 8.37 1.41 -10.51
CA GLU A 131 7.86 0.76 -11.71
C GLU A 131 8.64 -0.55 -11.90
N ILE A 132 7.96 -1.67 -11.70
CA ILE A 132 8.53 -3.01 -11.75
C ILE A 132 7.89 -3.75 -12.92
N LYS A 133 8.71 -4.25 -13.85
CA LYS A 133 8.26 -5.07 -14.95
C LYS A 133 8.51 -6.55 -14.67
N ILE A 134 7.48 -7.38 -14.77
CA ILE A 134 7.63 -8.84 -14.79
C ILE A 134 8.01 -9.26 -16.21
N LEU A 135 9.20 -9.85 -16.34
CA LEU A 135 9.76 -10.34 -17.61
C LEU A 135 9.39 -11.80 -17.89
N GLY A 136 8.93 -12.54 -16.88
CA GLY A 136 8.44 -13.91 -17.02
C GLY A 136 8.40 -14.69 -15.70
N ILE A 137 7.73 -15.84 -15.74
CA ILE A 137 7.51 -16.80 -14.64
C ILE A 137 7.93 -18.23 -15.02
#